data_AF-A0A3E1NJC4-F1
#
_entry.id   AF-A0A3E1NJC4-F1
#
_cell.length_a   1.000
_cell.length_b   1.000
_cell.length_c   1.000
_cell.angle_alpha   90.00
_cell.angle_beta   90.00
_cell.angle_gamma   90.00
#
_symmetry.space_group_name_H-M   'P 1'
#
loop_
_entity.id
_entity.type
_entity.pdbx_description
1 polymer ?
#
loop_
_entity_poly.entity_id
_entity_poly.type
_entity_poly.pdbx_seq_one_letter_code
_entity_poly.pdbx_strand_id
1 'polypeptide(L)'
;MNFKQRIAAHKLGVLLTRDLIQTAATGTEEGYKSGILHQMASEGRNMHPLQLSELYTAALSELGITEPIVKAALLRLLRYYIHKMVYQQMDVAKGFALVDSMMNLTEYFYPDTGLEGAYEQYTAIAAYSSPWFEPDDAGGLSQQDAIDHAKQALYDALQHWLNTTAVLFSSEESLSVAHAVAV
;
A
#
# COMPACT_ATOMS: atom_id res chain seq x y z
N MET A 1 -10.11 -8.01 13.94
CA MET A 1 -9.55 -8.01 12.58
C MET A 1 -9.66 -9.43 12.08
N ASN A 2 -10.26 -9.62 10.90
CA ASN A 2 -10.32 -10.95 10.28
C ASN A 2 -8.95 -11.39 9.76
N PHE A 3 -8.80 -12.66 9.35
CA PHE A 3 -7.50 -13.22 8.93
C PHE A 3 -6.85 -12.39 7.82
N LYS A 4 -7.61 -12.02 6.78
CA LYS A 4 -7.12 -11.18 5.67
C LYS A 4 -6.66 -9.79 6.11
N GLN A 5 -7.40 -9.15 7.03
CA GLN A 5 -7.01 -7.85 7.60
C GLN A 5 -5.73 -7.96 8.43
N ARG A 6 -5.54 -9.07 9.15
CA ARG A 6 -4.30 -9.30 9.91
C ARG A 6 -3.10 -9.56 9.00
N ILE A 7 -3.28 -10.27 7.88
CA ILE A 7 -2.23 -10.45 6.86
C ILE A 7 -1.75 -9.10 6.34
N ALA A 8 -2.69 -8.24 5.93
CA ALA A 8 -2.37 -6.89 5.51
C ALA A 8 -1.60 -6.12 6.61
N ALA A 9 -2.07 -6.15 7.86
CA ALA A 9 -1.44 -5.43 8.94
C ALA A 9 -0.01 -5.89 9.28
N HIS A 10 0.31 -7.18 9.12
CA HIS A 10 1.68 -7.71 9.26
C HIS A 10 2.60 -7.22 8.16
N LYS A 11 2.13 -7.26 6.91
CA LYS A 11 2.92 -6.77 5.76
C LYS A 11 3.19 -5.27 5.80
N LEU A 12 2.30 -4.52 6.44
CA LEU A 12 2.41 -3.08 6.63
C LEU A 12 3.18 -2.67 7.90
N GLY A 13 3.74 -3.64 8.64
CA GLY A 13 4.49 -3.39 9.87
C GLY A 13 3.65 -2.87 11.05
N VAL A 14 2.32 -2.87 10.93
CA VAL A 14 1.38 -2.50 12.01
C VAL A 14 1.32 -3.61 13.06
N LEU A 15 1.30 -4.86 12.60
CA LEU A 15 1.49 -6.04 13.43
C LEU A 15 2.93 -6.53 13.31
N LEU A 16 3.51 -6.96 14.43
CA LEU A 16 4.90 -7.40 14.51
C LEU A 16 4.96 -8.93 14.50
N THR A 17 6.15 -9.52 14.31
CA THR A 17 6.34 -10.98 14.27
C THR A 17 5.68 -11.73 15.45
N ARG A 18 5.64 -11.13 16.65
CA ARG A 18 4.95 -11.72 17.83
C ARG A 18 3.43 -11.91 17.63
N ASP A 19 2.82 -11.09 16.78
CA ASP A 19 1.38 -11.10 16.49
C ASP A 19 1.01 -12.16 15.44
N LEU A 20 2.01 -12.88 14.87
CA LEU A 20 1.79 -13.94 13.88
C LEU A 20 1.07 -15.14 14.48
N ILE A 21 1.30 -15.44 15.76
CA ILE A 21 0.62 -16.52 16.50
C ILE A 21 -0.89 -16.25 16.52
N GLN A 22 -1.27 -15.03 16.90
CA GLN A 22 -2.67 -14.62 16.94
C GLN A 22 -3.26 -14.54 15.53
N THR A 23 -2.48 -14.15 14.53
CA THR A 23 -2.93 -14.19 13.12
C THR A 23 -3.20 -15.61 12.65
N ALA A 24 -2.36 -16.57 13.02
CA ALA A 24 -2.56 -17.98 12.70
C ALA A 24 -3.78 -18.57 13.43
N ALA A 25 -3.97 -18.21 14.70
CA ALA A 25 -5.16 -18.58 15.47
C ALA A 25 -6.45 -18.05 14.80
N THR A 26 -6.47 -16.77 14.43
CA THR A 26 -7.62 -16.18 13.72
C THR A 26 -7.88 -16.84 12.37
N GLY A 27 -6.85 -17.18 11.59
CA GLY A 27 -7.03 -17.93 10.33
C GLY A 27 -7.62 -19.32 10.57
N THR A 28 -7.18 -19.99 11.62
CA THR A 28 -7.71 -21.31 12.01
C THR A 28 -9.17 -21.23 12.45
N GLU A 29 -9.52 -20.25 13.30
CA GLU A 29 -10.89 -20.01 13.79
C GLU A 29 -11.87 -19.65 12.67
N GLU A 30 -11.39 -18.93 11.64
CA GLU A 30 -12.17 -18.58 10.44
C GLU A 30 -12.29 -19.74 9.43
N GLY A 31 -11.67 -20.89 9.70
CA GLY A 31 -11.82 -22.11 8.89
C GLY A 31 -10.83 -22.25 7.73
N TYR A 32 -9.73 -21.49 7.71
CA TYR A 32 -8.67 -21.66 6.71
C TYR A 32 -7.92 -22.97 6.97
N LYS A 33 -7.94 -23.88 6.00
CA LYS A 33 -7.33 -25.21 6.10
C LYS A 33 -5.83 -25.14 5.78
N SER A 34 -5.01 -24.87 6.79
CA SER A 34 -3.55 -24.97 6.70
C SER A 34 -2.97 -25.66 7.93
N GLY A 35 -2.18 -26.72 7.70
CA GLY A 35 -1.47 -27.41 8.77
C GLY A 35 -0.47 -26.50 9.47
N ILE A 36 0.13 -25.58 8.70
CA ILE A 36 1.13 -24.63 9.20
C ILE A 36 0.49 -23.56 10.09
N LEU A 37 -0.71 -23.06 9.75
CA LEU A 37 -1.45 -22.14 10.64
C LEU A 37 -1.79 -22.82 11.98
N HIS A 38 -2.25 -24.07 11.94
CA HIS A 38 -2.52 -24.83 13.16
C HIS A 38 -1.27 -24.95 14.03
N GLN A 39 -0.13 -25.32 13.44
CA GLN A 39 1.15 -25.44 14.14
C GLN A 39 1.58 -24.11 14.76
N MET A 40 1.48 -23.01 14.02
CA MET A 40 1.82 -21.69 14.53
C MET A 40 0.90 -21.26 15.69
N ALA A 41 -0.39 -21.58 15.61
CA ALA A 41 -1.37 -21.24 16.64
C ALA A 41 -1.16 -22.03 17.94
N SER A 42 -0.78 -23.31 17.84
CA SER A 42 -0.57 -24.19 19.00
C SER A 42 0.80 -24.04 19.65
N GLU A 43 1.86 -23.96 18.83
CA GLU A 43 3.25 -24.09 19.28
C GLU A 43 4.06 -22.79 19.14
N GLY A 44 3.52 -21.79 18.45
CA GLY A 44 4.26 -20.59 18.06
C GLY A 44 4.84 -19.77 19.22
N ARG A 45 4.30 -19.89 20.44
CA ARG A 45 4.82 -19.19 21.63
C ARG A 45 6.24 -19.61 22.01
N ASN A 46 6.65 -20.81 21.61
CA ASN A 46 7.98 -21.35 21.91
C ASN A 46 8.95 -21.25 20.71
N MET A 47 8.48 -20.70 19.58
CA MET A 47 9.27 -20.62 18.35
C MET A 47 10.11 -19.35 18.28
N HIS A 48 11.26 -19.45 17.62
CA HIS A 48 12.09 -18.29 17.32
C HIS A 48 11.37 -17.35 16.32
N PRO A 49 11.50 -16.02 16.42
CA PRO A 49 10.83 -15.07 15.51
C PRO A 49 11.08 -15.34 14.02
N LEU A 50 12.32 -15.71 13.65
CA LEU A 50 12.65 -16.07 12.28
C LEU A 50 11.82 -17.28 11.79
N GLN A 51 11.73 -18.32 12.61
CA GLN A 51 10.96 -19.53 12.31
C GLN A 51 9.46 -19.22 12.17
N LEU A 52 8.90 -18.36 13.03
CA LEU A 52 7.52 -17.90 12.90
C LEU A 52 7.27 -17.19 11.56
N SER A 53 8.23 -16.38 11.11
CA SER A 53 8.12 -15.66 9.84
C SER A 53 8.18 -16.60 8.62
N GLU A 54 9.05 -17.61 8.67
CA GLU A 54 9.17 -18.64 7.64
C GLU A 54 7.90 -19.48 7.54
N LEU A 55 7.40 -19.98 8.68
CA LEU A 55 6.15 -20.74 8.74
C LEU A 55 4.97 -19.90 8.28
N TYR A 56 4.92 -18.62 8.65
CA TYR A 56 3.86 -17.74 8.20
C TYR A 56 3.83 -17.61 6.67
N THR A 57 5.00 -17.41 6.06
CA THR A 57 5.12 -17.29 4.61
C THR A 57 4.72 -18.60 3.92
N ALA A 58 5.15 -19.73 4.48
CA ALA A 58 4.77 -21.05 3.99
C ALA A 58 3.25 -21.29 4.13
N ALA A 59 2.62 -20.85 5.22
CA ALA A 59 1.18 -20.96 5.42
C ALA A 59 0.38 -20.14 4.40
N LEU A 60 0.83 -18.91 4.09
CA LEU A 60 0.19 -18.11 3.04
C LEU A 60 0.30 -18.78 1.66
N SER A 61 1.47 -19.37 1.38
CA SER A 61 1.68 -20.15 0.15
C SER A 61 0.79 -21.40 0.10
N GLU A 62 0.67 -22.16 1.19
CA GLU A 62 -0.20 -23.34 1.31
C GLU A 62 -1.68 -22.98 1.03
N LEU A 63 -2.12 -21.82 1.52
CA LEU A 63 -3.50 -21.35 1.34
C LEU A 63 -3.76 -20.74 -0.04
N GLY A 64 -2.77 -20.70 -0.93
CA GLY A 64 -2.87 -19.99 -2.20
C GLY A 64 -3.14 -18.50 -2.03
N ILE A 65 -2.81 -17.95 -0.85
CA ILE A 65 -2.91 -16.51 -0.58
C ILE A 65 -1.67 -15.89 -1.19
N THR A 66 -1.78 -15.61 -2.48
CA THR A 66 -0.82 -14.79 -3.21
C THR A 66 -1.12 -13.30 -2.99
N GLU A 67 -0.19 -12.50 -3.49
CA GLU A 67 -0.07 -11.04 -3.44
C GLU A 67 -1.30 -10.10 -3.64
N PRO A 68 -2.46 -10.47 -4.25
CA PRO A 68 -3.56 -9.51 -4.46
C PRO A 68 -4.06 -8.80 -3.19
N ILE A 69 -3.99 -9.45 -2.02
CA ILE A 69 -4.36 -8.82 -0.74
C ILE A 69 -3.35 -7.73 -0.34
N VAL A 70 -2.07 -7.92 -0.64
CA VAL A 70 -1.01 -6.96 -0.30
C VAL A 70 -1.13 -5.73 -1.17
N LYS A 71 -1.28 -5.90 -2.48
CA LYS A 71 -1.51 -4.78 -3.40
C LYS A 71 -2.78 -4.01 -3.03
N ALA A 72 -3.89 -4.72 -2.76
CA ALA A 72 -5.14 -4.07 -2.34
C ALA A 72 -5.00 -3.32 -1.01
N ALA A 73 -4.29 -3.88 -0.04
CA ALA A 73 -4.03 -3.23 1.25
C ALA A 73 -3.12 -2.00 1.12
N LEU A 74 -2.06 -2.11 0.33
CA LEU A 74 -1.17 -1.00 -0.03
C LEU A 74 -1.98 0.11 -0.70
N LEU A 75 -2.76 -0.20 -1.75
CA LEU A 75 -3.59 0.78 -2.45
C LEU A 75 -4.60 1.47 -1.52
N ARG A 76 -5.18 0.75 -0.54
CA ARG A 76 -6.09 1.36 0.46
C ARG A 76 -5.35 2.36 1.37
N LEU A 77 -4.16 2.01 1.83
CA LEU A 77 -3.34 2.93 2.62
C LEU A 77 -2.87 4.14 1.81
N LEU A 78 -2.37 3.91 0.60
CA LEU A 78 -2.02 4.98 -0.33
C LEU A 78 -3.20 5.92 -0.51
N ARG A 79 -4.40 5.39 -0.75
CA ARG A 79 -5.63 6.19 -0.86
C ARG A 79 -5.91 7.06 0.35
N TYR A 80 -5.67 6.59 1.56
CA TYR A 80 -5.82 7.39 2.78
C TYR A 80 -4.87 8.61 2.79
N TYR A 81 -3.60 8.40 2.47
CA TYR A 81 -2.59 9.48 2.48
C TYR A 81 -2.75 10.44 1.31
N ILE A 82 -3.04 9.91 0.12
CA ILE A 82 -3.31 10.69 -1.10
C ILE A 82 -4.53 11.59 -0.87
N HIS A 83 -5.60 11.07 -0.25
CA HIS A 83 -6.75 11.88 0.13
C HIS A 83 -6.36 13.02 1.07
N LYS A 84 -5.54 12.76 2.09
CA LYS A 84 -5.07 13.83 2.99
C LYS A 84 -4.25 14.90 2.28
N MET A 85 -3.41 14.52 1.31
CA MET A 85 -2.64 15.48 0.52
C MET A 85 -3.55 16.36 -0.35
N VAL A 86 -4.46 15.74 -1.10
CA VAL A 86 -5.40 16.45 -1.99
C VAL A 86 -6.26 17.45 -1.23
N TYR A 87 -6.78 17.07 -0.07
CA TYR A 87 -7.59 17.96 0.77
C TYR A 87 -6.77 18.85 1.71
N GLN A 88 -5.46 19.00 1.45
CA GLN A 88 -4.55 19.90 2.18
C GLN A 88 -4.49 19.66 3.70
N GLN A 89 -4.81 18.45 4.14
CA GLN A 89 -4.70 18.01 5.54
C GLN A 89 -3.30 17.47 5.86
N MET A 90 -2.44 17.39 4.86
CA MET A 90 -1.08 16.87 4.93
C MET A 90 -0.21 17.59 3.92
N ASP A 91 0.98 17.99 4.34
CA ASP A 91 2.03 18.48 3.45
C ASP A 91 2.42 17.39 2.44
N VAL A 92 2.53 17.77 1.17
CA VAL A 92 2.76 16.84 0.05
C VAL A 92 4.11 16.12 0.20
N ALA A 93 5.17 16.81 0.60
CA ALA A 93 6.48 16.17 0.77
C ALA A 93 6.45 15.15 1.93
N LYS A 94 5.77 15.48 3.04
CA LYS A 94 5.53 14.52 4.12
C LYS A 94 4.69 13.32 3.67
N GLY A 95 3.68 13.56 2.83
CA GLY A 95 2.83 12.50 2.30
C GLY A 95 3.59 11.55 1.38
N PHE A 96 4.39 12.06 0.45
CA PHE A 96 5.24 11.23 -0.42
C PHE A 96 6.32 10.47 0.36
N ALA A 97 6.94 11.06 1.39
CA ALA A 97 7.87 10.33 2.24
C ALA A 97 7.21 9.12 2.94
N LEU A 98 5.94 9.24 3.35
CA LEU A 98 5.18 8.11 3.89
C LEU A 98 4.84 7.09 2.80
N VAL A 99 4.46 7.54 1.61
CA VAL A 99 4.25 6.67 0.44
C VAL A 99 5.52 5.86 0.15
N ASP A 100 6.67 6.52 0.00
CA ASP A 100 7.97 5.88 -0.21
C ASP A 100 8.28 4.85 0.88
N SER A 101 8.02 5.19 2.15
CA SER A 101 8.24 4.26 3.26
C SER A 101 7.40 2.99 3.14
N MET A 102 6.15 3.10 2.66
CA MET A 102 5.27 1.95 2.47
C MET A 102 5.66 1.14 1.24
N MET A 103 6.01 1.81 0.14
CA MET A 103 6.48 1.17 -1.10
C MET A 103 7.75 0.35 -0.84
N ASN A 104 8.71 0.90 -0.08
CA ASN A 104 9.95 0.21 0.31
C ASN A 104 9.76 -1.03 1.19
N LEU A 105 8.58 -1.20 1.81
CA LEU A 105 8.22 -2.40 2.56
C LEU A 105 7.56 -3.47 1.68
N THR A 106 7.39 -3.19 0.39
CA THR A 106 6.75 -4.06 -0.59
C THR A 106 7.64 -4.26 -1.82
N GLU A 107 7.24 -5.15 -2.72
CA GLU A 107 7.88 -5.33 -4.03
C GLU A 107 7.33 -4.39 -5.11
N TYR A 108 6.32 -3.58 -4.77
CA TYR A 108 5.66 -2.69 -5.71
C TYR A 108 6.38 -1.36 -5.85
N PHE A 109 6.37 -0.82 -7.06
CA PHE A 109 6.87 0.50 -7.41
C PHE A 109 5.73 1.44 -7.81
N TYR A 110 6.04 2.73 -7.98
CA TYR A 110 5.05 3.75 -8.37
C TYR A 110 4.20 3.36 -9.60
N PRO A 111 4.76 2.77 -10.68
CA PRO A 111 3.98 2.29 -11.81
C PRO A 111 2.94 1.23 -11.43
N ASP A 112 3.28 0.32 -10.52
CA ASP A 112 2.38 -0.77 -10.09
C ASP A 112 1.15 -0.25 -9.34
N THR A 113 1.26 0.92 -8.74
CA THR A 113 0.19 1.59 -8.01
C THR A 113 -0.61 2.57 -8.87
N GLY A 114 -0.09 2.97 -10.04
CA GLY A 114 -0.64 4.03 -10.87
C GLY A 114 -0.30 5.45 -10.40
N LEU A 115 0.61 5.61 -9.42
CA LEU A 115 1.03 6.91 -8.90
C LEU A 115 2.25 7.52 -9.62
N GLU A 116 2.80 6.86 -10.64
CA GLU A 116 3.98 7.30 -11.38
C GLU A 116 3.90 8.76 -11.84
N GLY A 117 2.81 9.14 -12.53
CA GLY A 117 2.65 10.52 -13.00
C GLY A 117 2.60 11.55 -11.87
N ALA A 118 2.06 11.20 -10.69
CA ALA A 118 2.10 12.08 -9.53
C ALA A 118 3.53 12.17 -8.95
N TYR A 119 4.26 11.06 -8.89
CA TYR A 119 5.64 11.04 -8.41
C TYR A 119 6.60 11.84 -9.32
N GLU A 120 6.41 11.76 -10.64
CA GLU A 120 7.15 12.58 -11.60
C GLU A 120 6.97 14.08 -11.33
N GLN A 121 5.74 14.54 -11.12
CA GLN A 121 5.50 15.95 -10.81
C GLN A 121 6.08 16.36 -9.45
N TYR A 122 6.00 15.48 -8.45
CA TYR A 122 6.61 15.70 -7.14
C TYR A 122 8.13 15.89 -7.24
N THR A 123 8.81 15.01 -7.97
CA THR A 123 10.27 15.10 -8.18
C THR A 123 10.66 16.29 -9.05
N ALA A 124 9.84 16.66 -10.04
CA ALA A 124 10.01 17.86 -10.84
C ALA A 124 9.96 19.14 -9.98
N ILE A 125 9.02 19.25 -9.03
CA ILE A 125 8.97 20.40 -8.09
C ILE A 125 10.28 20.51 -7.30
N ALA A 126 10.83 19.39 -6.82
CA ALA A 126 12.11 19.39 -6.11
C ALA A 126 13.28 19.80 -7.02
N ALA A 127 13.29 19.33 -8.27
CA ALA A 127 14.29 19.71 -9.26
C ALA A 127 14.22 21.21 -9.60
N TYR A 128 13.02 21.75 -9.85
CA TYR A 128 12.83 23.18 -10.14
C TYR A 128 13.14 24.08 -8.94
N SER A 129 13.02 23.56 -7.72
CA SER A 129 13.40 24.29 -6.50
C SER A 129 14.91 24.30 -6.24
N SER A 130 15.70 23.60 -7.07
CA SER A 130 17.16 23.56 -6.97
C SER A 130 17.79 24.91 -7.29
N PRO A 131 18.89 25.30 -6.61
CA PRO A 131 19.68 26.47 -6.98
C PRO A 131 20.36 26.35 -8.36
N TRP A 132 20.35 25.15 -8.95
CA TRP A 132 20.91 24.86 -10.27
C TRP A 132 19.85 24.81 -11.38
N PHE A 133 18.62 25.27 -11.12
CA PHE A 133 17.57 25.30 -12.11
C PHE A 133 17.93 26.20 -13.30
N GLU A 134 17.84 25.66 -14.52
CA GLU A 134 17.93 26.44 -15.75
C GLU A 134 16.54 26.52 -16.42
N PRO A 135 16.09 27.68 -16.93
CA PRO A 135 14.77 27.81 -17.58
C PRO A 135 14.53 26.84 -18.75
N ASP A 136 15.60 26.41 -19.44
CA ASP A 136 15.51 25.43 -20.51
C ASP A 136 15.07 24.05 -20.00
N ASP A 137 15.33 23.72 -18.72
CA ASP A 137 14.85 22.49 -18.07
C ASP A 137 13.33 22.46 -17.91
N ALA A 138 12.66 23.63 -17.99
CA ALA A 138 11.21 23.78 -17.88
C ALA A 138 10.56 24.38 -19.15
N GLY A 139 11.20 24.22 -20.31
CA GLY A 139 10.63 24.66 -21.59
C GLY A 139 10.48 26.19 -21.71
N GLY A 140 11.36 26.95 -21.05
CA GLY A 140 11.39 28.40 -21.10
C GLY A 140 10.50 29.10 -20.06
N LEU A 141 9.91 28.35 -19.11
CA LEU A 141 9.17 28.92 -17.98
C LEU A 141 10.12 29.55 -16.96
N SER A 142 9.62 30.56 -16.25
CA SER A 142 10.30 31.02 -15.03
C SER A 142 10.28 29.91 -13.98
N GLN A 143 11.25 29.92 -13.06
CA GLN A 143 11.34 28.93 -11.98
C GLN A 143 10.03 28.81 -11.20
N GLN A 144 9.41 29.95 -10.86
CA GLN A 144 8.17 29.98 -10.10
C GLN A 144 6.99 29.43 -10.92
N ASP A 145 6.89 29.79 -12.20
CA ASP A 145 5.83 29.29 -13.08
C ASP A 145 5.96 27.78 -13.31
N ALA A 146 7.19 27.27 -13.46
CA ALA A 146 7.45 25.83 -13.59
C ALA A 146 7.03 25.06 -12.33
N ILE A 147 7.35 25.59 -11.15
CA ILE A 147 6.94 25.03 -9.86
C ILE A 147 5.42 25.02 -9.73
N ASP A 148 4.75 26.12 -10.04
CA ASP A 148 3.30 26.22 -9.87
C ASP A 148 2.53 25.36 -10.89
N HIS A 149 3.04 25.25 -12.11
CA HIS A 149 2.53 24.32 -13.11
C HIS A 149 2.67 22.85 -12.67
N ALA A 150 3.86 22.47 -12.16
CA ALA A 150 4.09 21.12 -11.65
C ALA A 150 3.23 20.80 -10.42
N LYS A 151 3.00 21.77 -9.52
CA LYS A 151 2.05 21.60 -8.39
C LYS A 151 0.64 21.34 -8.89
N GLN A 152 0.16 22.11 -9.87
CA GLN A 152 -1.17 21.90 -10.42
C GLN A 152 -1.31 20.51 -11.04
N ALA A 153 -0.34 20.12 -11.89
CA ALA A 153 -0.30 18.79 -12.50
C ALA A 153 -0.22 17.66 -11.46
N LEU A 154 0.51 17.88 -10.36
CA LEU A 154 0.57 16.95 -9.24
C LEU A 154 -0.81 16.75 -8.60
N TYR A 155 -1.50 17.83 -8.24
CA TYR A 155 -2.83 17.73 -7.63
C TYR A 155 -3.84 17.07 -8.58
N ASP A 156 -3.79 17.39 -9.87
CA ASP A 156 -4.65 16.78 -10.88
C ASP A 156 -4.39 15.27 -11.01
N ALA A 157 -3.12 14.85 -11.00
CA ALA A 157 -2.75 13.44 -11.03
C ALA A 157 -3.20 12.69 -9.78
N LEU A 158 -3.00 13.27 -8.58
CA LEU A 158 -3.44 12.69 -7.31
C LEU A 158 -4.97 12.57 -7.26
N GLN A 159 -5.69 13.60 -7.70
CA GLN A 159 -7.15 13.60 -7.74
C GLN A 159 -7.70 12.59 -8.75
N HIS A 160 -7.07 12.50 -9.93
CA HIS A 160 -7.40 11.49 -10.94
C HIS A 160 -7.22 10.09 -10.38
N TRP A 161 -6.09 9.82 -9.73
CA TRP A 161 -5.79 8.54 -9.10
C TRP A 161 -6.82 8.15 -8.03
N LEU A 162 -7.25 9.09 -7.17
CA LEU A 162 -8.30 8.84 -6.17
C LEU A 162 -9.62 8.42 -6.82
N ASN A 163 -9.97 9.04 -7.94
CA ASN A 163 -11.20 8.77 -8.66
C ASN A 163 -11.16 7.40 -9.35
N THR A 164 -10.03 7.02 -9.95
CA THR A 164 -9.89 5.74 -10.66
C THR A 164 -9.77 4.56 -9.70
N THR A 165 -9.05 4.72 -8.58
CA THR A 165 -8.96 3.65 -7.57
C THR A 165 -10.26 3.45 -6.78
N ALA A 166 -11.10 4.48 -6.62
CA ALA A 166 -12.43 4.31 -6.01
C ALA A 166 -13.36 3.37 -6.81
N VAL A 167 -13.19 3.29 -8.14
CA VAL A 167 -13.94 2.38 -9.01
C VAL A 167 -13.48 0.92 -8.86
N LEU A 168 -12.19 0.71 -8.60
CA LEU A 168 -11.63 -0.63 -8.34
C LEU A 168 -12.15 -1.21 -7.01
N PHE A 169 -12.25 -0.40 -5.96
CA PHE A 169 -12.73 -0.88 -4.65
C PHE A 169 -14.25 -1.11 -4.58
N SER A 170 -15.05 -0.40 -5.38
CA SER A 170 -16.51 -0.61 -5.45
C SER A 170 -16.90 -1.84 -6.30
N SER A 171 -16.08 -2.21 -7.28
CA SER A 171 -16.25 -3.44 -8.09
C SER A 171 -15.77 -4.72 -7.38
N GLU A 172 -14.73 -4.64 -6.54
CA GLU A 172 -14.30 -5.77 -5.70
C GLU A 172 -15.30 -6.11 -4.57
N GLU A 173 -15.93 -5.10 -3.96
CA GLU A 173 -16.97 -5.33 -2.94
C GLU A 173 -18.19 -6.05 -3.54
N SER A 174 -18.61 -5.67 -4.74
CA SER A 174 -19.74 -6.30 -5.46
C SER A 174 -19.44 -7.73 -5.92
N LEU A 175 -18.19 -8.04 -6.30
CA LEU A 175 -17.76 -9.42 -6.60
C LEU A 175 -17.68 -10.31 -5.36
N SER A 176 -17.29 -9.74 -4.20
CA SER A 176 -17.25 -10.49 -2.93
C SER A 176 -18.65 -10.88 -2.43
N VAL A 177 -19.66 -10.01 -2.66
CA VAL A 177 -21.06 -10.29 -2.33
C VAL A 177 -21.66 -11.34 -3.29
N ALA A 178 -21.32 -11.28 -4.59
CA ALA A 178 -21.81 -12.25 -5.56
C ALA A 178 -21.34 -13.69 -5.28
N HIS A 179 -20.10 -13.88 -4.78
CA HIS A 179 -19.61 -15.21 -4.40
C HIS A 179 -20.14 -15.70 -3.04
N ALA A 180 -20.47 -14.80 -2.11
CA ALA A 180 -21.03 -15.17 -0.81
C ALA A 180 -22.51 -15.57 -0.87
N VAL A 181 -23.23 -15.19 -1.93
CA VAL A 181 -24.65 -15.53 -2.16
C VAL A 181 -24.82 -16.78 -3.03
N ALA A 182 -23.74 -17.26 -3.67
CA ALA A 182 -23.75 -18.42 -4.58
C ALA A 182 -23.27 -19.74 -3.94
N VAL A 183 -23.11 -19.80 -2.61
CA VAL A 183 -22.75 -21.02 -1.84
C VAL A 183 -23.86 -21.37 -0.86
#